data_AF-A0A1M2ZYQ4-F1
#
_entry.id   AF-A0A1M2ZYQ4-F1
#
_cell.length_a   1.000
_cell.length_b   1.000
_cell.length_c   1.000
_cell.angle_alpha   90.00
_cell.angle_beta   90.00
_cell.angle_gamma   90.00
#
_symmetry.space_group_name_H-M   'P 1'
#
loop_
_entity.id
_entity.type
_entity.pdbx_description
1 polymer ?
#
loop_
_entity_poly.entity_id
_entity_poly.type
_entity_poly.pdbx_seq_one_letter_code
_entity_poly.pdbx_strand_id
1 'polypeptide(L)'
;MRYILLLSAAFANGGAFIEAGETVPVSDDKRAITDERAEDIVEAGRGEFREGDDDDELDAGDGLDAMKVADLKKLADEEAVDLGTAAKKDEIVAAIRAAREA
;
A
#
# COMPACT_ATOMS: atom_id res chain seq x y z
N MET A 1 3.77 12.11 -1.76
CA MET A 1 2.45 12.53 -1.22
C MET A 1 2.45 12.20 0.28
N ARG A 2 1.86 13.02 1.17
CA ARG A 2 1.84 12.71 2.62
C ARG A 2 0.59 11.89 2.95
N TYR A 3 0.71 10.91 3.83
CA TYR A 3 -0.42 10.09 4.27
C TYR A 3 -0.53 10.05 5.79
N ILE A 4 -1.72 9.72 6.27
CA ILE A 4 -1.98 9.40 7.67
C ILE A 4 -2.61 8.00 7.76
N LEU A 5 -2.07 7.16 8.64
CA LEU A 5 -2.70 5.89 9.02
C LEU A 5 -3.65 6.16 10.18
N LEU A 6 -4.91 5.75 10.05
CA LEU A 6 -5.90 5.92 11.10
C LEU A 6 -5.86 4.75 12.10
N LEU A 7 -5.62 5.04 13.37
CA LEU A 7 -5.70 4.06 14.46
C LEU A 7 -7.15 3.89 14.97
N SER A 8 -8.02 4.83 14.63
CA SER A 8 -9.45 4.79 14.94
C SER A 8 -10.25 5.49 13.84
N ALA A 9 -11.54 5.17 13.72
CA ALA A 9 -12.37 5.73 12.67
C ALA A 9 -12.45 7.27 12.74
N ALA A 10 -12.22 7.94 11.61
CA ALA A 10 -12.14 9.41 11.54
C ALA A 10 -13.15 10.02 10.55
N PHE A 11 -13.64 11.23 10.83
CA PHE A 11 -14.61 11.94 9.98
C PHE A 11 -13.94 12.85 8.95
N ALA A 12 -14.30 12.72 7.67
CA ALA A 12 -13.92 13.63 6.59
C ALA A 12 -14.97 14.74 6.39
N ASN A 13 -14.55 15.91 5.88
CA ASN A 13 -15.31 17.18 5.73
C ASN A 13 -16.56 17.12 4.79
N GLY A 14 -17.37 16.06 4.88
CA GLY A 14 -18.56 15.81 4.07
C GLY A 14 -19.50 14.70 4.56
N GLY A 15 -19.32 14.11 5.76
CA GLY A 15 -20.33 13.24 6.38
C GLY A 15 -19.95 11.79 6.65
N ALA A 16 -18.75 11.33 6.25
CA ALA A 16 -18.38 9.92 6.31
C ALA A 16 -17.29 9.65 7.37
N PHE A 17 -17.37 8.46 7.99
CA PHE A 17 -16.27 7.87 8.75
C PHE A 17 -15.36 7.09 7.81
N ILE A 18 -14.06 7.18 8.03
CA ILE A 18 -13.01 6.38 7.40
C ILE A 18 -12.64 5.27 8.37
N GLU A 19 -12.39 4.05 7.88
CA GLU A 19 -12.08 2.90 8.73
C GLU A 19 -10.67 3.00 9.33
N ALA A 20 -10.49 2.37 10.49
CA ALA A 20 -9.17 2.23 11.09
C ALA A 20 -8.32 1.25 10.25
N GLY A 21 -7.02 1.49 10.18
CA GLY A 21 -6.09 0.75 9.32
C GLY A 21 -6.03 1.26 7.89
N GLU A 22 -6.87 2.22 7.51
CA GLU A 22 -6.82 2.84 6.20
C GLU A 22 -5.77 3.96 6.16
N THR A 23 -5.00 3.97 5.07
CA THR A 23 -4.04 5.03 4.77
C THR A 23 -4.72 6.08 3.91
N VAL A 24 -4.79 7.32 4.39
CA VAL A 24 -5.53 8.39 3.72
C VAL A 24 -4.59 9.49 3.23
N PRO A 25 -4.71 9.95 1.97
CA PRO A 25 -3.89 11.05 1.47
C PRO A 25 -4.19 12.34 2.21
N VAL A 26 -3.12 13.08 2.52
CA VAL A 26 -3.17 14.40 3.13
C VAL A 26 -2.94 15.46 2.05
N SER A 27 -3.94 16.31 1.81
CA SER A 27 -3.94 17.39 0.81
C SER A 27 -5.02 18.42 1.15
N ASP A 28 -4.87 19.66 0.67
CA ASP A 28 -5.87 20.72 0.73
C ASP A 28 -7.11 20.47 -0.17
N ASP A 29 -7.13 19.37 -0.92
CA ASP A 29 -8.25 18.97 -1.76
C ASP A 29 -9.48 18.53 -0.95
N LYS A 30 -10.68 18.98 -1.34
CA LYS A 30 -11.95 18.69 -0.65
C LYS A 30 -12.30 17.21 -0.46
N ARG A 31 -11.62 16.30 -1.15
CA ARG A 31 -11.81 14.84 -1.04
C ARG A 31 -10.75 14.14 -0.18
N ALA A 32 -9.62 14.79 0.08
CA ALA A 32 -8.54 14.29 0.91
C ALA A 32 -8.69 14.75 2.36
N ILE A 33 -7.90 14.20 3.28
CA ILE A 33 -7.79 14.77 4.63
C ILE A 33 -6.93 16.03 4.52
N THR A 34 -7.42 17.15 5.01
CA THR A 34 -6.65 18.40 5.10
C THR A 34 -5.51 18.26 6.11
N ASP A 35 -4.39 18.96 5.92
CA ASP A 35 -3.25 18.92 6.86
C ASP A 35 -3.67 19.22 8.31
N GLU A 36 -4.47 20.26 8.53
CA GLU A 36 -5.01 20.63 9.85
C GLU A 36 -5.77 19.47 10.51
N ARG A 37 -6.58 18.75 9.72
CA ARG A 37 -7.37 17.62 10.21
C ARG A 37 -6.51 16.40 10.50
N ALA A 38 -5.47 16.16 9.70
CA ALA A 38 -4.52 15.09 9.95
C ALA A 38 -3.76 15.34 11.25
N GLU A 39 -3.33 16.58 11.50
CA GLU A 39 -2.67 17.00 12.74
C GLU A 39 -3.56 16.76 13.96
N ASP A 40 -4.82 17.19 13.92
CA ASP A 40 -5.81 16.91 14.99
C ASP A 40 -5.98 15.41 15.29
N ILE A 41 -5.90 14.57 14.26
CA ILE A 41 -6.05 13.12 14.39
C ILE A 41 -4.80 12.53 15.06
N VAL A 42 -3.61 12.97 14.66
CA VAL A 42 -2.34 12.54 15.29
C VAL A 42 -2.24 13.02 16.73
N GLU A 43 -2.55 14.29 17.01
CA GLU A 43 -2.49 14.85 18.36
C GLU A 43 -3.47 14.14 19.31
N ALA A 44 -4.64 13.75 18.81
CA ALA A 44 -5.60 12.96 19.55
C ALA A 44 -5.20 11.48 19.75
N GLY A 45 -4.03 11.05 19.25
CA GLY A 45 -3.58 9.65 19.32
C GLY A 45 -4.43 8.71 18.46
N ARG A 46 -5.13 9.26 17.45
CA ARG A 46 -6.05 8.52 16.57
C ARG A 46 -5.45 8.20 15.21
N GLY A 47 -4.22 8.63 14.94
CA GLY A 47 -3.49 8.31 13.72
C GLY A 47 -2.00 8.62 13.82
N GLU A 48 -1.25 8.24 12.80
CA GLU A 48 0.18 8.51 12.66
C GLU A 48 0.53 8.93 11.24
N PHE A 49 1.47 9.86 11.08
CA PHE A 49 1.96 10.24 9.75
C PHE A 49 2.81 9.12 9.17
N ARG A 50 2.49 8.73 7.94
CA ARG A 50 3.25 7.75 7.17
C ARG A 50 3.80 8.44 5.94
N GLU A 51 5.11 8.34 5.75
CA GLU A 51 5.75 8.81 4.52
C GLU A 51 5.42 7.78 3.44
N GLY A 52 4.59 8.17 2.47
CA GLY A 52 4.22 7.31 1.36
C GLY A 52 5.20 7.52 0.21
N ASP A 53 6.09 6.55 -0.01
CA ASP A 53 6.48 6.19 -1.37
C ASP A 53 5.26 5.51 -2.03
N ASP A 54 5.02 5.79 -3.32
CA ASP A 54 3.83 5.42 -4.10
C ASP A 54 3.63 3.89 -4.30
N ASP A 55 3.67 3.05 -3.25
CA ASP A 55 3.64 1.59 -3.39
C ASP A 55 2.84 0.82 -2.31
N ASP A 56 2.02 1.48 -1.49
CA ASP A 56 1.09 0.79 -0.58
C ASP A 56 -0.33 0.80 -1.19
N GLU A 57 -0.48 0.09 -2.32
CA GLU A 57 -1.74 -0.57 -2.64
C GLU A 57 -2.10 -1.46 -1.45
N LEU A 58 -3.21 -1.15 -0.78
CA LEU A 58 -3.90 -2.04 0.15
C LEU A 58 -4.41 -3.26 -0.61
N ASP A 59 -3.52 -4.17 -1.01
CA ASP A 59 -3.90 -5.51 -1.41
C ASP A 59 -3.49 -6.48 -0.30
N ALA A 60 -4.46 -7.27 0.16
CA ALA A 60 -4.19 -8.45 1.00
C ALA A 60 -3.63 -9.60 0.13
N GLY A 61 -2.84 -9.25 -0.88
CA GLY A 61 -2.02 -10.12 -1.71
C GLY A 61 -0.56 -9.96 -1.31
N ASP A 62 0.26 -10.91 -1.70
CA ASP A 62 1.71 -10.95 -1.47
C ASP A 62 2.53 -9.82 -2.15
N GLY A 63 1.89 -8.72 -2.56
CA GLY A 63 2.49 -7.52 -3.16
C GLY A 63 3.08 -7.74 -4.55
N LEU A 64 3.07 -8.96 -5.07
CA LEU A 64 3.71 -9.31 -6.34
C LEU A 64 2.97 -8.70 -7.54
N ASP A 65 1.66 -8.51 -7.43
CA ASP A 65 0.85 -7.91 -8.49
C ASP A 65 1.06 -6.39 -8.61
N ALA A 66 1.54 -5.72 -7.56
CA ALA A 66 1.93 -4.30 -7.60
C ALA A 66 3.35 -4.11 -8.20
N MET A 67 4.24 -5.08 -8.00
CA MET A 67 5.63 -5.00 -8.47
C MET A 67 5.78 -4.96 -10.00
N LYS A 68 6.81 -4.27 -10.50
CA LYS A 68 7.15 -4.27 -11.92
C LYS A 68 7.83 -5.58 -12.32
N VAL A 69 7.74 -5.95 -13.59
CA VAL A 69 8.41 -7.15 -14.14
C VAL A 69 9.92 -7.17 -13.84
N ALA A 70 10.57 -6.01 -13.82
CA ALA A 70 11.99 -5.93 -13.49
C ALA A 70 12.27 -6.27 -12.02
N ASP A 71 11.42 -5.82 -11.10
CA ASP A 71 11.59 -6.05 -9.67
C ASP A 71 11.17 -7.48 -9.30
N LEU A 72 10.13 -8.02 -9.95
CA LEU A 72 9.77 -9.43 -9.84
C LEU A 72 10.88 -10.38 -10.29
N LYS A 73 11.61 -10.05 -11.36
CA LYS A 73 12.76 -10.85 -11.81
C LYS A 73 13.91 -10.81 -10.81
N LYS A 74 14.19 -9.64 -10.23
CA LYS A 74 15.21 -9.53 -9.17
C LYS A 74 14.80 -10.36 -7.94
N LEU A 75 13.53 -10.27 -7.54
CA LEU A 75 13.01 -11.03 -6.41
C LEU A 75 13.11 -12.54 -6.66
N ALA A 76 12.81 -13.00 -7.88
CA ALA A 76 13.00 -14.38 -8.28
C ALA A 76 14.48 -14.81 -8.22
N ASP A 77 15.41 -13.97 -8.68
CA ASP A 77 16.85 -14.25 -8.58
C ASP A 77 17.31 -14.30 -7.10
N GLU A 78 16.81 -13.41 -6.25
CA GLU A 78 17.10 -13.38 -4.81
C GLU A 78 16.57 -14.61 -4.07
N GLU A 79 15.38 -15.07 -4.43
CA GLU A 79 14.76 -16.27 -3.87
C GLU A 79 15.21 -17.57 -4.57
N ALA A 80 16.13 -17.47 -5.53
CA ALA A 80 16.60 -18.58 -6.37
C ALA A 80 15.45 -19.35 -7.05
N VAL A 81 14.40 -18.64 -7.45
CA VAL A 81 13.23 -19.15 -8.18
C VAL A 81 13.56 -19.23 -9.67
N ASP A 82 13.47 -20.42 -10.24
CA ASP A 82 13.63 -20.60 -11.68
C ASP A 82 12.37 -20.11 -12.43
N LEU A 83 12.51 -19.01 -13.16
CA LEU A 83 11.43 -18.43 -13.97
C LEU A 83 11.21 -19.17 -15.30
N GLY A 84 12.12 -20.05 -15.72
CA GLY A 84 12.00 -20.84 -16.94
C GLY A 84 11.67 -20.00 -18.19
N THR A 85 10.53 -20.25 -18.82
CA THR A 85 10.05 -19.54 -20.01
C THR A 85 9.09 -18.38 -19.70
N ALA A 86 8.92 -18.00 -18.43
CA ALA A 86 8.01 -16.94 -18.04
C ALA A 86 8.47 -15.59 -18.61
N ALA A 87 7.70 -15.07 -19.57
CA ALA A 87 8.00 -13.82 -20.26
C ALA A 87 7.02 -12.71 -19.85
N LYS A 88 5.83 -13.08 -19.38
CA LYS A 88 4.79 -12.15 -18.94
C LYS A 88 4.80 -11.99 -17.43
N LYS A 89 4.30 -10.85 -16.96
CA LYS A 89 4.22 -10.51 -15.53
C LYS A 89 3.50 -11.60 -14.73
N ASP A 90 2.30 -11.95 -15.16
CA ASP A 90 1.46 -12.93 -14.46
C ASP A 90 2.11 -14.32 -14.35
N GLU A 91 2.88 -14.71 -15.38
CA GLU A 91 3.64 -15.98 -15.39
C GLU A 91 4.79 -15.95 -14.36
N ILE A 92 5.45 -14.80 -14.21
CA ILE A 92 6.53 -14.60 -13.24
C ILE A 92 5.98 -14.58 -11.81
N VAL A 93 4.88 -13.84 -11.58
CA VAL A 93 4.20 -13.82 -10.28
C VAL A 93 3.76 -15.22 -9.87
N ALA A 94 3.15 -15.97 -10.80
CA ALA A 94 2.72 -17.34 -10.54
C ALA A 94 3.90 -18.28 -10.22
N ALA A 95 5.06 -18.13 -10.88
CA ALA A 95 6.26 -18.91 -10.59
C ALA A 95 6.81 -18.63 -9.19
N ILE A 96 6.87 -17.36 -8.78
CA ILE A 96 7.31 -16.96 -7.44
C ILE A 96 6.34 -17.48 -6.37
N ARG A 97 5.03 -17.36 -6.59
CA ARG A 97 4.01 -17.92 -5.68
C ARG A 97 4.16 -19.44 -5.53
N ALA A 98 4.26 -20.15 -6.64
CA ALA A 98 4.40 -21.61 -6.64
C ALA A 98 5.67 -22.08 -5.94
N ALA A 99 6.77 -21.33 -6.03
CA ALA A 99 8.02 -21.64 -5.33
C ALA A 99 7.92 -21.40 -3.82
N ARG A 100 7.14 -20.41 -3.38
CA ARG A 100 6.92 -20.10 -1.95
C ARG A 100 5.94 -21.06 -1.26
N GLU A 101 5.04 -21.68 -2.02
CA GLU A 101 4.09 -22.68 -1.51
C GLU A 101 4.67 -24.10 -1.43
N ALA A 102 5.84 -24.35 -2.03
CA ALA A 102 6.51 -25.67 -2.10
C ALA A 102 7.48 -25.92 -0.94
#